data_AF-A0A1Q6LPJ7-F1
#
_entry.id   AF-A0A1Q6LPJ7-F1
#
_cell.length_a   1.000
_cell.length_b   1.000
_cell.length_c   1.000
_cell.angle_alpha   90.00
_cell.angle_beta   90.00
_cell.angle_gamma   90.00
#
_symmetry.space_group_name_H-M   'P 1'
#
loop_
_entity.id
_entity.type
_entity.pdbx_description
1 polymer ?
#
loop_
_entity_poly.entity_id
_entity_poly.type
_entity_poly.pdbx_seq_one_letter_code
_entity_poly.pdbx_strand_id
1 'polypeptide(L)' 'MFNGFRVLNKNYIYLFLDNKYEFASDINTRRKKENTIISECKNYLIGHNLSFNDKLYFVSNGVVIGYITKDKLTE' A
#
# COMPACT_ATOMS: atom_id res chain seq x y z
N MET A 1 4.97 8.62 0.05
CA MET A 1 4.24 7.72 -0.89
C MET A 1 2.76 7.69 -0.58
N PHE A 2 2.36 7.47 0.68
CA PHE A 2 0.96 7.58 1.11
C PHE A 2 0.69 8.93 1.76
N ASN A 3 -0.47 9.52 1.48
CA ASN A 3 -0.89 10.81 2.07
C ASN A 3 -2.13 10.68 2.97
N GLY A 4 -2.68 9.47 3.11
CA GLY A 4 -3.80 9.21 4.00
C GLY A 4 -4.23 7.76 3.98
N PHE A 5 -5.22 7.45 4.83
CA PHE A 5 -5.86 6.14 4.86
C PHE A 5 -7.34 6.24 5.20
N ARG A 6 -8.07 5.15 4.92
CA ARG A 6 -9.43 4.92 5.41
C ARG A 6 -9.58 3.47 5.85
N VAL A 7 -9.89 3.26 7.13
CA VAL A 7 -10.26 1.94 7.64
C VAL A 7 -11.70 1.65 7.22
N LEU A 8 -11.91 0.60 6.43
CA LEU A 8 -13.26 0.20 6.04
C LEU A 8 -13.89 -0.70 7.10
N ASN A 9 -13.11 -1.66 7.59
CA ASN A 9 -13.44 -2.57 8.69
C ASN A 9 -12.16 -3.31 9.12
N LYS A 10 -12.29 -4.28 10.04
CA LYS A 10 -11.16 -5.09 10.54
C LYS A 10 -10.38 -5.87 9.46
N ASN A 11 -10.97 -6.10 8.29
CA ASN A 11 -10.36 -6.86 7.21
C ASN A 11 -9.66 -5.97 6.18
N TYR A 12 -10.12 -4.73 6.01
CA TYR A 12 -9.75 -3.89 4.88
C TYR A 12 -9.36 -2.46 5.24
N ILE A 13 -8.25 -2.01 4.66
CA ILE A 13 -7.78 -0.64 4.72
C ILE A 13 -7.56 -0.11 3.30
N TYR A 14 -7.94 1.14 3.06
CA TYR A 14 -7.51 1.92 1.90
C TYR A 14 -6.32 2.77 2.29
N LEU A 15 -5.23 2.70 1.53
CA LEU A 15 -4.13 3.65 1.57
C LEU A 15 -4.17 4.54 0.34
N PHE A 16 -4.25 5.85 0.56
CA PHE A 16 -4.27 6.84 -0.50
C PHE A 16 -2.84 7.16 -0.92
N LEU A 17 -2.56 6.99 -2.20
CA LEU A 17 -1.27 7.31 -2.80
C LEU A 17 -1.20 8.81 -3.10
N ASP A 18 -0.03 9.39 -2.84
CA ASP A 18 0.32 10.70 -3.37
C ASP A 18 0.44 10.59 -4.91
N ASN A 19 -0.29 11.44 -5.61
CA ASN A 19 -0.36 11.47 -7.07
C ASN A 19 0.99 11.76 -7.76
N LYS A 20 2.02 12.12 -7.00
CA LYS A 20 3.39 12.28 -7.51
C LYS A 20 4.16 10.96 -7.69
N TYR A 21 3.60 9.82 -7.28
CA TYR A 21 4.27 8.53 -7.37
C TYR A 21 3.94 7.80 -8.69
N GLU A 22 4.76 8.02 -9.72
CA GLU A 22 4.65 7.27 -10.98
C GLU A 22 5.20 5.84 -10.84
N PHE A 23 4.35 4.84 -11.12
CA PHE A 23 4.78 3.46 -11.29
C PHE A 23 5.53 3.31 -12.62
N ALA A 24 6.80 3.72 -12.67
CA ALA A 24 7.59 3.61 -13.92
C ALA A 24 7.78 2.14 -14.34
N SER A 25 7.63 1.89 -15.64
CA SER A 25 7.39 0.60 -16.32
C SER A 25 8.56 -0.39 -16.45
N ASP A 26 9.75 -0.10 -15.89
CA ASP A 26 10.94 -0.92 -16.14
C ASP A 26 11.04 -2.19 -15.29
N ILE A 27 11.21 -3.34 -15.95
CA ILE A 27 11.18 -4.70 -15.38
C ILE A 27 12.21 -4.93 -14.26
N ASN A 28 13.44 -4.40 -14.38
CA ASN A 28 14.45 -4.49 -13.32
C ASN A 28 14.22 -3.51 -12.15
N THR A 29 13.45 -2.44 -12.39
CA THR A 29 13.02 -1.53 -11.32
C THR A 29 11.79 -2.07 -10.58
N ARG A 30 10.97 -2.92 -11.22
CA ARG A 30 9.71 -3.42 -10.68
C ARG A 30 9.86 -4.16 -9.36
N ARG A 31 10.77 -5.14 -9.27
CA ARG A 31 10.99 -5.92 -8.03
C ARG A 31 11.57 -5.07 -6.89
N LYS A 32 12.50 -4.16 -7.19
CA LYS A 32 13.03 -3.21 -6.21
C LYS A 32 11.94 -2.25 -5.71
N LYS A 33 11.10 -1.73 -6.63
CA LYS A 33 9.95 -0.88 -6.32
C LYS A 33 8.89 -1.61 -5.50
N GLU A 34 8.61 -2.87 -5.79
CA GLU A 34 7.69 -3.70 -5.00
C GLU A 34 8.16 -3.83 -3.55
N ASN A 35 9.45 -4.13 -3.33
CA ASN A 35 10.01 -4.17 -1.98
C ASN A 35 9.98 -2.80 -1.29
N THR A 36 10.30 -1.71 -2.01
CA THR A 36 10.17 -0.35 -1.47
C THR A 36 8.73 -0.05 -1.08
N ILE A 37 7.75 -0.38 -1.93
CA ILE A 37 6.34 -0.15 -1.65
C ILE A 37 5.90 -0.94 -0.42
N ILE A 38 6.28 -2.22 -0.32
CA ILE A 38 5.99 -3.06 0.83
C ILE A 38 6.59 -2.46 2.11
N SER A 39 7.86 -2.06 2.10
CA SER A 39 8.52 -1.44 3.26
C SER A 39 7.85 -0.13 3.68
N GLU A 40 7.53 0.74 2.71
CA GLU A 40 6.79 1.99 2.96
C GLU A 40 5.39 1.70 3.52
N CYS A 41 4.70 0.65 3.05
CA CYS A 41 3.44 0.21 3.62
C CYS A 41 3.60 -0.20 5.09
N LYS A 42 4.59 -1.06 5.39
CA LYS A 42 4.85 -1.50 6.77
C LYS A 42 5.10 -0.30 7.68
N ASN A 43 5.99 0.60 7.28
CA ASN A 43 6.32 1.79 8.04
C ASN A 43 5.10 2.70 8.28
N TYR A 44 4.29 2.92 7.24
CA TYR A 44 3.10 3.76 7.34
C TYR A 44 2.05 3.15 8.28
N LEU A 45 1.81 1.83 8.19
CA LEU A 45 0.88 1.12 9.07
C LEU A 45 1.35 1.16 10.53
N ILE A 46 2.63 0.91 10.79
CA ILE A 46 3.22 0.97 12.13
C ILE A 46 3.11 2.39 12.70
N GLY A 47 3.48 3.41 11.91
CA GLY A 47 3.44 4.81 12.33
C GLY A 47 2.04 5.32 12.69
N HIS A 48 0.99 4.67 12.17
CA HIS A 48 -0.42 5.01 12.45
C HIS A 48 -1.15 3.96 13.30
N ASN A 49 -0.45 2.95 13.83
CA ASN A 49 -1.01 1.83 14.59
C ASN A 49 -2.19 1.14 13.87
N LEU A 50 -2.04 0.90 12.56
CA LEU A 50 -3.06 0.31 11.71
C LEU A 50 -2.85 -1.19 11.54
N SER A 51 -3.95 -1.94 11.58
CA SER A 51 -3.95 -3.38 11.33
C SER A 51 -5.18 -3.81 10.53
N PHE A 52 -4.99 -4.86 9.74
CA PHE A 52 -6.04 -5.46 8.92
C PHE A 52 -5.83 -6.98 8.87
N ASN A 53 -6.87 -7.73 8.48
CA ASN A 53 -6.82 -9.20 8.44
C ASN A 53 -6.68 -9.80 7.05
N ASP A 54 -7.16 -9.12 6.01
CA ASP A 54 -7.25 -9.68 4.66
C ASP A 54 -6.44 -8.85 3.65
N LYS A 55 -6.96 -7.69 3.24
CA LYS A 55 -6.35 -6.88 2.17
C LYS A 55 -6.19 -5.42 2.52
N LEU A 56 -5.10 -4.86 2.04
CA LEU A 56 -4.85 -3.43 1.97
C LEU A 56 -4.94 -3.00 0.51
N TYR A 57 -5.76 -1.99 0.21
CA TYR A 57 -5.93 -1.49 -1.15
C TYR A 57 -5.19 -0.17 -1.34
N PHE A 58 -4.57 -0.02 -2.51
CA PHE A 58 -3.98 1.25 -2.94
C PHE A 58 -4.99 2.04 -3.74
N VAL A 59 -5.24 3.28 -3.32
CA VAL A 59 -6.21 4.17 -3.95
C VAL A 59 -5.48 5.39 -4.50
N SER A 60 -5.68 5.70 -5.77
CA SER A 60 -5.20 6.93 -6.41
C SER A 60 -6.36 7.59 -7.13
N ASN A 61 -6.54 8.90 -6.92
CA ASN A 61 -7.65 9.69 -7.51
C ASN A 61 -9.04 9.05 -7.34
N GLY A 62 -9.29 8.42 -6.18
CA GLY A 62 -10.57 7.77 -5.88
C GLY A 62 -10.76 6.37 -6.50
N VAL A 63 -9.77 5.85 -7.23
CA VAL A 63 -9.81 4.53 -7.88
C VAL A 63 -8.85 3.57 -7.18
N VAL A 64 -9.29 2.33 -6.95
CA VAL A 64 -8.42 1.25 -6.47
C VAL A 64 -7.52 0.81 -7.63
N ILE A 65 -6.21 0.94 -7.46
CA ILE A 65 -5.22 0.59 -8.50
C ILE A 65 -4.46 -0.70 -8.19
N GLY A 66 -4.63 -1.26 -6.99
CA GLY A 66 -3.97 -2.49 -6.59
C GLY A 66 -4.27 -2.85 -5.13
N TYR A 67 -3.77 -4.00 -4.69
CA TYR A 67 -3.87 -4.44 -3.30
C TYR A 67 -2.67 -5.29 -2.89
N ILE A 68 -2.46 -5.38 -1.57
CA ILE A 68 -1.56 -6.32 -0.91
C ILE A 68 -2.36 -7.13 0.10
N THR A 69 -2.11 -8.43 0.15
CA THR A 69 -2.68 -9.35 1.13
C THR A 69 -1.80 -9.38 2.38
N LYS A 70 -2.38 -9.64 3.56
CA LYS A 70 -1.66 -9.59 4.84
C LYS A 70 -0.41 -10.47 4.87
N ASP A 71 -0.50 -11.67 4.29
CA ASP A 71 0.59 -12.64 4.15
C ASP A 71 1.83 -12.04 3.48
N LYS A 72 1.65 -11.29 2.38
CA LYS A 72 2.74 -10.63 1.65
C LYS A 72 3.38 -9.45 2.40
N LEU A 73 2.76 -8.99 3.48
CA LEU A 73 3.30 -7.97 4.37
C LEU A 73 4.04 -8.57 5.58
N THR A 74 3.87 -9.87 5.84
CA THR A 74 4.53 -10.57 6.96
C THR A 74 5.74 -11.40 6.54
N GLU A 75 5.92 -11.68 5.25
CA GLU A 75 7.19 -12.12 4.67
C GLU A 75 8.25 -11.00 4.69
#